data_AF-A0A2W7QTR1-F1
#
_entry.id   AF-A0A2W7QTR1-F1
#
_cell.length_a   1.000
_cell.length_b   1.000
_cell.length_c   1.000
_cell.angle_alpha   90.00
_cell.angle_beta   90.00
_cell.angle_gamma   90.00
#
_symmetry.space_group_name_H-M   'P 1'
#
loop_
_entity.id
_entity.type
_entity.pdbx_description
1 polymer ?
#
loop_
_entity_poly.entity_id
_entity_poly.type
_entity_poly.pdbx_seq_one_letter_code
_entity_poly.pdbx_strand_id
1 'polypeptide(L)'
;MRIVIFIFAMLIASISIVSGQGIGSPGTIKDDGKFAASTKQLNQFFRRFNGEESPTDGNVRYYPTDSAYHSVSLRRGFLQILFDNQTSSVNPELKKQFSDIVLSANYPQYLNFHREGWYAEVQADFIYKGKRESATLILKIQSEGLGYEWVIEEVSFAPFKNLFNKPVGDSKDFLHPLSHELGFMNLRRAFQDSKLPESFTESSFKPDYLTLFLYEMKQNNLRYDTVTDVKFHFFQIDGWYFEVNQFNRPGFNTGWLISNLVKLNPGDKDTIQKYIYDQN
;
A
#
# COMPACT_ATOMS: atom_id res chain seq x y z
N MET A 1 -53.02 37.14 -14.26
CA MET A 1 -53.07 36.88 -12.81
C MET A 1 -53.35 35.42 -12.42
N ARG A 2 -54.20 34.65 -13.11
CA ARG A 2 -54.54 33.27 -12.70
C ARG A 2 -53.43 32.22 -12.89
N ILE A 3 -52.54 32.39 -13.88
CA ILE A 3 -51.44 31.43 -14.14
C ILE A 3 -50.28 31.58 -13.14
N VAL A 4 -49.99 32.80 -12.70
CA VAL A 4 -48.90 33.07 -11.73
C VAL A 4 -49.22 32.47 -10.36
N ILE A 5 -50.51 32.47 -9.96
CA ILE A 5 -50.97 31.87 -8.70
C ILE A 5 -50.81 30.34 -8.72
N PHE A 6 -51.04 29.69 -9.87
CA PHE A 6 -50.87 28.24 -10.00
C PHE A 6 -49.39 27.82 -9.93
N ILE A 7 -48.47 28.61 -10.50
CA ILE A 7 -47.03 28.33 -10.42
C ILE A 7 -46.52 28.52 -8.99
N PHE A 8 -47.02 29.52 -8.26
CA PHE A 8 -46.65 29.73 -6.85
C PHE A 8 -47.21 28.64 -5.92
N ALA A 9 -48.43 28.13 -6.19
CA ALA A 9 -49.01 27.02 -5.45
C ALA A 9 -48.26 25.69 -5.66
N MET A 10 -47.71 25.45 -6.86
CA MET A 10 -46.92 24.25 -7.17
C MET A 10 -45.52 24.28 -6.53
N LEU A 11 -44.97 25.47 -6.30
CA LEU A 11 -43.68 25.66 -5.61
C LEU A 11 -43.78 25.50 -4.08
N ILE A 12 -44.96 25.76 -3.49
CA ILE A 12 -45.20 25.55 -2.06
C ILE A 12 -45.52 24.08 -1.76
N ALA A 13 -46.14 23.35 -2.71
CA ALA A 13 -46.45 21.93 -2.57
C ALA A 13 -45.26 20.98 -2.80
N SER A 14 -44.11 21.50 -3.25
CA SER A 14 -42.85 20.73 -3.41
C SER A 14 -41.89 20.88 -2.22
N ILE A 15 -42.31 21.60 -1.17
CA ILE A 15 -41.66 21.55 0.15
C ILE A 15 -42.14 20.28 0.85
N SER A 16 -41.74 19.14 0.30
CA SER A 16 -41.71 17.90 1.06
C SER A 16 -40.84 18.16 2.27
N ILE A 17 -41.40 17.95 3.46
CA ILE A 17 -40.66 17.87 4.71
C ILE A 17 -39.70 16.70 4.54
N VAL A 18 -38.50 16.98 4.01
CA VAL A 18 -37.37 16.09 4.19
C VAL A 18 -37.15 16.12 5.68
N SER A 19 -37.50 15.02 6.35
CA SER A 19 -36.95 14.72 7.65
C SER A 19 -35.43 14.76 7.48
N GLY A 20 -34.83 15.90 7.85
CA GLY A 20 -33.41 15.92 8.13
C GLY A 20 -33.18 14.75 9.08
N GLN A 21 -32.39 13.77 8.63
CA GLN A 21 -31.99 12.68 9.50
C GLN A 21 -31.17 13.31 10.62
N GLY A 22 -31.85 13.64 11.71
CA GLY A 22 -31.22 13.91 12.98
C GLY A 22 -30.39 12.68 13.30
N ILE A 23 -29.08 12.88 13.41
CA ILE A 23 -28.19 11.92 14.05
C ILE A 23 -28.71 11.76 15.48
N GLY A 24 -29.43 10.67 15.73
CA GLY A 24 -30.05 10.43 17.03
C GLY A 24 -31.27 9.53 16.95
N SER A 25 -31.09 8.28 16.49
CA SER A 25 -32.09 7.24 16.77
C SER A 25 -32.00 6.90 18.27
N PRO A 26 -33.10 6.96 19.05
CA PRO A 26 -33.09 6.60 20.46
C PRO A 26 -33.09 5.07 20.56
N GLY A 27 -31.94 4.51 20.91
CA GLY A 27 -31.81 3.10 21.29
C GLY A 27 -30.89 2.26 20.41
N THR A 28 -29.59 2.59 20.36
CA THR A 28 -28.53 1.56 20.19
C THR A 28 -27.18 2.07 20.71
N ILE A 29 -27.14 2.55 21.95
CA ILE A 29 -25.88 2.57 22.73
C ILE A 29 -25.63 1.14 23.19
N LYS A 30 -25.13 0.31 22.26
CA LYS A 30 -24.70 -1.07 22.53
C LYS A 30 -23.61 -1.51 21.53
N ASP A 31 -22.87 -0.56 20.96
CA ASP A 31 -21.84 -0.80 19.95
C ASP A 31 -20.46 -0.26 20.35
N ASP A 32 -20.36 0.39 21.51
CA ASP A 32 -19.13 1.04 22.02
C ASP A 32 -17.95 0.06 22.08
N GLY A 33 -18.20 -1.19 22.50
CA GLY A 33 -17.16 -2.23 22.54
C GLY A 33 -16.67 -2.70 21.18
N LYS A 34 -17.53 -2.70 20.13
CA LYS A 34 -17.10 -3.07 18.77
C LYS A 34 -16.31 -1.95 18.12
N PHE A 35 -16.77 -0.71 18.30
CA PHE A 35 -16.04 0.47 17.86
C PHE A 35 -14.68 0.57 18.56
N ALA A 36 -14.61 0.25 19.85
CA ALA A 36 -13.38 0.17 20.61
C ALA A 36 -12.39 -0.87 20.09
N ALA A 37 -12.87 -2.06 19.71
CA ALA A 37 -11.99 -3.15 19.26
C ALA A 37 -11.48 -2.95 17.82
N SER A 38 -12.19 -2.20 16.97
CA SER A 38 -11.77 -1.97 15.58
C SER A 38 -10.49 -1.12 15.46
N THR A 39 -9.57 -1.52 14.57
CA THR A 39 -8.35 -0.74 14.26
C THR A 39 -8.57 0.10 13.00
N LYS A 40 -9.18 1.27 13.15
CA LYS A 40 -9.74 2.04 12.01
C LYS A 40 -8.67 2.70 11.13
N GLN A 41 -7.56 3.09 11.72
CA GLN A 41 -6.48 3.83 11.06
C GLN A 41 -5.17 3.06 11.18
N LEU A 42 -4.30 3.14 10.18
CA LEU A 42 -2.97 2.54 10.28
C LEU A 42 -2.18 3.14 11.46
N ASN A 43 -2.28 4.44 11.71
CA ASN A 43 -1.64 5.06 12.88
C ASN A 43 -2.13 4.46 14.20
N GLN A 44 -3.39 4.01 14.25
CA GLN A 44 -3.92 3.29 15.41
C GLN A 44 -3.29 1.90 15.51
N PHE A 45 -3.06 1.20 14.39
CA PHE A 45 -2.34 -0.07 14.37
C PHE A 45 -0.95 0.07 15.03
N PHE A 46 -0.16 1.08 14.64
CA PHE A 46 1.14 1.36 15.27
C PHE A 46 1.02 1.58 16.78
N ARG A 47 0.09 2.44 17.21
CA ARG A 47 -0.10 2.72 18.65
C ARG A 47 -0.51 1.47 19.43
N ARG A 48 -1.45 0.66 18.90
CA ARG A 48 -1.87 -0.59 19.55
C ARG A 48 -0.73 -1.59 19.64
N PHE A 49 0.03 -1.75 18.56
CA PHE A 49 1.19 -2.64 18.53
C PHE A 49 2.22 -2.24 19.60
N ASN A 50 2.46 -0.94 19.75
CA ASN A 50 3.42 -0.41 20.69
C ASN A 50 2.87 -0.24 22.11
N GLY A 51 1.55 -0.30 22.33
CA GLY A 51 0.95 -0.02 23.64
C GLY A 51 0.96 1.47 23.98
N GLU A 52 0.63 2.31 23.00
CA GLU A 52 0.63 3.78 23.07
C GLU A 52 -0.79 4.37 23.04
N GLU A 53 -1.82 3.56 23.31
CA GLU A 53 -3.19 4.04 23.43
C GLU A 53 -4.01 3.26 24.45
N SER A 54 -5.07 3.88 24.95
CA SER A 54 -6.02 3.25 25.87
C SER A 54 -6.83 2.12 25.21
N PRO A 55 -7.06 0.99 25.90
CA PRO A 55 -7.81 -0.15 25.36
C PRO A 55 -9.33 0.10 25.27
N THR A 56 -9.86 1.18 25.86
CA THR A 56 -11.30 1.45 25.91
C THR A 56 -11.90 1.85 24.58
N ASP A 57 -11.22 2.71 23.81
CA ASP A 57 -11.74 3.33 22.58
C ASP A 57 -10.62 3.86 21.66
N GLY A 58 -9.36 3.79 22.10
CA GLY A 58 -8.23 4.41 21.40
C GLY A 58 -8.25 5.94 21.39
N ASN A 59 -9.10 6.59 22.21
CA ASN A 59 -9.21 8.06 22.24
C ASN A 59 -8.08 8.72 23.02
N VAL A 60 -7.48 8.00 23.97
CA VAL A 60 -6.36 8.49 24.77
C VAL A 60 -5.07 7.88 24.24
N ARG A 61 -4.15 8.75 23.81
CA ARG A 61 -2.77 8.38 23.47
C ARG A 61 -1.90 8.40 24.72
N TYR A 62 -1.09 7.36 24.90
CA TYR A 62 -0.05 7.32 25.92
C TYR A 62 1.28 7.84 25.34
N TYR A 63 1.98 8.60 26.17
CA TYR A 63 3.30 9.17 25.92
C TYR A 63 4.30 8.60 26.94
N PRO A 64 5.62 8.77 26.73
CA PRO A 64 6.64 8.21 27.64
C PRO A 64 6.50 8.58 29.13
N THR A 65 5.76 9.65 29.44
CA THR A 65 5.46 10.07 30.82
C THR A 65 4.32 9.29 31.47
N ASP A 66 3.50 8.60 30.69
CA ASP A 66 2.37 7.81 31.17
C ASP A 66 2.82 6.44 31.67
N SER A 67 2.32 6.01 32.83
CA SER A 67 2.67 4.73 33.42
C SER A 67 2.27 3.51 32.58
N ALA A 68 1.29 3.67 31.69
CA ALA A 68 0.81 2.63 30.80
C ALA A 68 1.57 2.55 29.47
N TYR A 69 2.44 3.53 29.16
CA TYR A 69 3.20 3.57 27.92
C TYR A 69 4.07 2.31 27.77
N HIS A 70 3.92 1.63 26.64
CA HIS A 70 4.66 0.41 26.31
C HIS A 70 4.43 -0.77 27.28
N SER A 71 3.36 -0.73 28.08
CA SER A 71 3.03 -1.79 29.03
C SER A 71 2.88 -3.16 28.34
N VAL A 72 3.61 -4.16 28.85
CA VAL A 72 3.58 -5.54 28.31
C VAL A 72 2.19 -6.15 28.38
N SER A 73 1.43 -5.91 29.46
CA SER A 73 0.06 -6.43 29.60
C SER A 73 -0.88 -5.82 28.56
N LEU A 74 -0.76 -4.52 28.34
CA LEU A 74 -1.54 -3.78 27.35
C LEU A 74 -1.23 -4.26 25.93
N ARG A 75 0.05 -4.32 25.58
CA ARG A 75 0.51 -4.79 24.25
C ARG A 75 0.09 -6.22 23.99
N ARG A 76 0.14 -7.10 25.00
CA ARG A 76 -0.34 -8.49 24.87
C ARG A 76 -1.82 -8.55 24.52
N GLY A 77 -2.65 -7.72 25.15
CA GLY A 77 -4.07 -7.61 24.82
C GLY A 77 -4.29 -7.12 23.38
N PHE A 78 -3.55 -6.09 22.96
CA PHE A 78 -3.66 -5.57 21.61
C PHE A 78 -3.20 -6.58 20.54
N LEU A 79 -2.08 -7.26 20.75
CA LEU A 79 -1.58 -8.25 19.78
C LEU A 79 -2.63 -9.34 19.47
N GLN A 80 -3.44 -9.75 20.45
CA GLN A 80 -4.52 -10.72 20.20
C GLN A 80 -5.57 -10.22 19.20
N ILE A 81 -5.87 -8.92 19.19
CA ILE A 81 -6.89 -8.33 18.30
C ILE A 81 -6.31 -7.79 16.99
N LEU A 82 -4.99 -7.57 16.93
CA LEU A 82 -4.31 -7.06 15.74
C LEU A 82 -4.09 -8.13 14.66
N PHE A 83 -4.18 -9.42 14.98
CA PHE A 83 -4.22 -10.46 13.96
C PHE A 83 -5.61 -10.58 13.35
N ASP A 84 -5.68 -10.83 12.05
CA ASP A 84 -6.87 -11.40 11.46
C ASP A 84 -7.09 -12.79 12.07
N ASN A 85 -8.20 -12.95 12.79
CA ASN A 85 -8.57 -14.16 13.50
C ASN A 85 -9.74 -14.89 12.85
N GLN A 86 -10.25 -14.41 11.71
CA GLN A 86 -11.37 -15.06 11.01
C GLN A 86 -10.94 -15.67 9.68
N THR A 87 -10.03 -15.03 8.94
CA THR A 87 -9.68 -15.43 7.57
C THR A 87 -8.21 -15.77 7.36
N SER A 88 -7.33 -15.33 8.25
CA SER A 88 -5.90 -15.59 8.15
C SER A 88 -5.57 -17.05 8.40
N SER A 89 -4.66 -17.59 7.59
CA SER A 89 -4.07 -18.92 7.75
C SER A 89 -2.88 -18.94 8.71
N VAL A 90 -2.55 -17.83 9.39
CA VAL A 90 -1.40 -17.74 10.30
C VAL A 90 -1.61 -18.68 11.49
N ASN A 91 -0.71 -19.67 11.60
CA ASN A 91 -0.71 -20.69 12.65
C ASN A 91 -0.63 -20.05 14.06
N PRO A 92 -1.46 -20.48 15.04
CA PRO A 92 -1.39 -20.02 16.43
C PRO A 92 0.00 -20.09 17.08
N GLU A 93 0.79 -21.13 16.79
CA GLU A 93 2.15 -21.27 17.30
C GLU A 93 3.07 -20.18 16.74
N LEU A 94 2.90 -19.82 15.47
CA LEU A 94 3.63 -18.74 14.84
C LEU A 94 3.25 -17.37 15.44
N LYS A 95 1.95 -17.14 15.69
CA LYS A 95 1.47 -15.94 16.41
C LYS A 95 2.08 -15.84 17.79
N LYS A 96 2.19 -16.96 18.51
CA LYS A 96 2.79 -17.03 19.84
C LYS A 96 4.29 -16.67 19.78
N GLN A 97 5.04 -17.30 18.88
CA GLN A 97 6.48 -17.01 18.71
C GLN A 97 6.75 -15.54 18.37
N PHE A 98 5.95 -14.98 17.46
CA PHE A 98 6.03 -13.55 17.13
C PHE A 98 5.73 -12.68 18.35
N SER A 99 4.64 -12.97 19.07
CA SER A 99 4.25 -12.20 20.26
C SER A 99 5.30 -12.28 21.37
N ASP A 100 5.91 -13.45 21.58
CA ASP A 100 6.95 -13.65 22.60
C ASP A 100 8.21 -12.82 22.28
N ILE A 101 8.59 -12.71 21.01
CA ILE A 101 9.71 -11.86 20.57
C ILE A 101 9.38 -10.38 20.73
N VAL A 102 8.22 -9.94 20.24
CA VAL A 102 7.79 -8.54 20.30
C VAL A 102 7.63 -8.03 21.74
N LEU A 103 7.21 -8.91 22.66
CA LEU A 103 6.99 -8.64 24.08
C LEU A 103 8.15 -9.08 24.98
N SER A 104 9.32 -9.40 24.42
CA SER A 104 10.48 -9.86 25.20
C SER A 104 10.85 -8.86 26.30
N ALA A 105 11.07 -9.36 27.52
CA ALA A 105 11.44 -8.51 28.66
C ALA A 105 12.83 -7.88 28.50
N ASN A 106 13.75 -8.58 27.82
CA ASN A 106 15.13 -8.14 27.64
C ASN A 106 15.30 -7.25 26.40
N TYR A 107 14.50 -7.51 25.36
CA TYR A 107 14.60 -6.82 24.08
C TYR A 107 13.22 -6.68 23.43
N PRO A 108 12.35 -5.82 23.99
CA PRO A 108 11.04 -5.57 23.42
C PRO A 108 11.18 -4.83 22.08
N GLN A 109 10.41 -5.25 21.08
CA GLN A 109 10.46 -4.66 19.75
C GLN A 109 9.22 -3.81 19.47
N TYR A 110 9.39 -2.70 18.76
CA TYR A 110 8.34 -1.71 18.49
C TYR A 110 8.34 -1.33 17.02
N LEU A 111 7.17 -0.98 16.50
CA LEU A 111 7.07 -0.37 15.19
C LEU A 111 7.38 1.13 15.29
N ASN A 112 8.03 1.67 14.27
CA ASN A 112 8.32 3.09 14.19
C ASN A 112 7.84 3.64 12.86
N PHE A 113 6.80 4.47 12.92
CA PHE A 113 6.18 5.08 11.75
C PHE A 113 7.17 5.86 10.87
N HIS A 114 8.15 6.51 11.48
CA HIS A 114 9.09 7.41 10.79
C HIS A 114 10.41 6.74 10.39
N ARG A 115 10.55 5.43 10.64
CA ARG A 115 11.74 4.66 10.21
C ARG A 115 11.41 3.79 9.01
N GLU A 116 12.44 3.49 8.25
CA GLU A 116 12.39 2.51 7.17
C GLU A 116 12.02 1.11 7.67
N GLY A 117 11.83 0.19 6.73
CA GLY A 117 11.42 -1.19 7.03
C GLY A 117 9.90 -1.39 7.04
N TRP A 118 9.14 -0.44 6.52
CA TRP A 118 7.75 -0.66 6.14
C TRP A 118 7.39 0.20 4.93
N TYR A 119 6.43 -0.26 4.12
CA TYR A 119 6.00 0.41 2.90
C TYR A 119 4.59 -0.04 2.51
N ALA A 120 3.93 0.73 1.64
CA ALA A 120 2.62 0.41 1.10
C ALA A 120 2.75 -0.25 -0.28
N GLU A 121 1.93 -1.25 -0.54
CA GLU A 121 1.63 -1.75 -1.87
C GLU A 121 0.19 -1.34 -2.21
N VAL A 122 0.05 -0.54 -3.26
CA VAL A 122 -1.24 -0.01 -3.73
C VAL A 122 -1.54 -0.60 -5.10
N GLN A 123 -2.64 -1.33 -5.21
CA GLN A 123 -3.16 -1.77 -6.50
C GLN A 123 -4.14 -0.72 -7.01
N ALA A 124 -3.95 -0.30 -8.25
CA ALA A 124 -4.81 0.71 -8.87
C ALA A 124 -5.04 0.41 -10.35
N ASP A 125 -6.23 0.74 -10.81
CA ASP A 125 -6.62 0.66 -12.21
C ASP A 125 -6.33 1.97 -12.94
N PHE A 126 -5.90 1.83 -14.18
CA PHE A 126 -5.59 2.91 -15.09
C PHE A 126 -6.22 2.64 -16.46
N ILE A 127 -6.53 3.71 -17.19
CA ILE A 127 -6.82 3.65 -18.61
C ILE A 127 -5.52 3.91 -19.37
N TYR A 128 -4.95 2.86 -19.97
CA TYR A 128 -3.75 2.91 -20.79
C TYR A 128 -4.09 2.70 -22.27
N LYS A 129 -3.85 3.71 -23.10
CA LYS A 129 -4.11 3.70 -24.55
C LYS A 129 -5.52 3.19 -24.89
N GLY A 130 -6.50 3.58 -24.07
CA GLY A 130 -7.92 3.23 -24.23
C GLY A 130 -8.36 1.91 -23.58
N LYS A 131 -7.45 1.13 -22.97
CA LYS A 131 -7.77 -0.13 -22.27
C LYS A 131 -7.58 0.02 -20.76
N ARG A 132 -8.44 -0.61 -19.97
CA ARG A 132 -8.24 -0.71 -18.51
C ARG A 132 -7.14 -1.71 -18.20
N GLU A 133 -6.14 -1.28 -17.45
CA GLU A 133 -4.99 -2.06 -17.01
C GLU A 133 -4.71 -1.76 -15.53
N SER A 134 -4.29 -2.75 -14.76
CA SER A 134 -3.94 -2.58 -13.35
C SER A 134 -2.43 -2.40 -13.18
N ALA A 135 -2.05 -1.53 -12.26
CA ALA A 135 -0.67 -1.32 -11.83
C ALA A 135 -0.56 -1.53 -10.32
N THR A 136 0.61 -2.01 -9.89
CA THR A 136 1.00 -2.08 -8.49
C THR A 136 2.03 -0.98 -8.23
N LEU A 137 1.69 -0.06 -7.33
CA LEU A 137 2.57 1.02 -6.89
C LEU A 137 3.14 0.65 -5.53
N ILE A 138 4.46 0.72 -5.39
CA ILE A 138 5.12 0.62 -4.09
C ILE A 138 5.40 2.03 -3.59
N LEU A 139 4.91 2.37 -2.40
CA LEU A 139 5.11 3.67 -1.79
C LEU A 139 5.84 3.54 -0.47
N LYS A 140 6.73 4.50 -0.19
CA LYS A 140 7.40 4.63 1.11
C LYS A 140 7.19 6.01 1.71
N ILE A 141 7.41 6.10 3.01
CA ILE A 141 7.47 7.38 3.70
C ILE A 141 8.84 8.02 3.50
N GLN A 142 8.86 9.32 3.21
CA GLN A 142 10.06 10.15 3.13
C GLN A 142 9.90 11.39 4.02
N SER A 143 10.99 11.85 4.64
CA SER A 143 11.01 13.11 5.37
C SER A 143 10.95 14.28 4.40
N GLU A 144 10.05 15.24 4.63
CA GLU A 144 9.90 16.45 3.83
C GLU A 144 9.57 17.64 4.73
N GLY A 145 10.46 18.65 4.73
CA GLY A 145 10.36 19.80 5.62
C GLY A 145 10.31 19.40 7.11
N LEU A 146 9.21 19.77 7.78
CA LEU A 146 8.97 19.43 9.20
C LEU A 146 8.11 18.16 9.37
N GLY A 147 7.80 17.45 8.29
CA GLY A 147 6.90 16.32 8.28
C GLY A 147 7.37 15.18 7.38
N TYR A 148 6.39 14.42 6.91
CA TYR A 148 6.60 13.22 6.11
C TYR A 148 5.56 13.14 5.01
N GLU A 149 5.97 12.59 3.87
CA GLU A 149 5.11 12.35 2.73
C GLU A 149 5.24 10.91 2.22
N TRP A 150 4.21 10.47 1.49
CA TRP A 150 4.26 9.23 0.73
C TRP A 150 4.84 9.52 -0.65
N VAL A 151 5.88 8.78 -1.02
CA VAL A 151 6.48 8.85 -2.36
C VAL A 151 6.35 7.50 -3.06
N ILE A 152 6.12 7.52 -4.36
CA ILE A 152 6.13 6.31 -5.19
C ILE A 152 7.59 5.93 -5.41
N GLU A 153 7.97 4.75 -4.95
CA GLU A 153 9.32 4.20 -5.06
C GLU A 153 9.47 3.34 -6.31
N GLU A 154 8.48 2.51 -6.62
CA GLU A 154 8.52 1.55 -7.72
C GLU A 154 7.12 1.37 -8.32
N VAL A 155 7.07 1.02 -9.60
CA VAL A 155 5.83 0.71 -10.31
C VAL A 155 5.98 -0.60 -11.05
N SER A 156 5.17 -1.60 -10.67
CA SER A 156 4.93 -2.75 -11.53
C SER A 156 3.70 -2.50 -12.40
N PHE A 157 3.91 -2.56 -13.70
CA PHE A 157 2.85 -2.41 -14.68
C PHE A 157 3.03 -3.45 -15.79
N ALA A 158 2.10 -4.39 -15.88
CA ALA A 158 2.21 -5.54 -16.78
C ALA A 158 2.50 -5.16 -18.25
N PRO A 159 1.90 -4.09 -18.83
CA PRO A 159 2.23 -3.65 -20.18
C PRO A 159 3.70 -3.26 -20.41
N PHE A 160 4.48 -2.98 -19.36
CA PHE A 160 5.90 -2.61 -19.48
C PHE A 160 6.87 -3.79 -19.34
N LYS A 161 6.47 -4.90 -18.71
CA LYS A 161 7.38 -6.01 -18.32
C LYS A 161 8.24 -6.55 -19.46
N ASN A 162 7.67 -6.64 -20.66
CA ASN A 162 8.35 -7.25 -21.81
C ASN A 162 8.76 -6.22 -22.87
N LEU A 163 8.63 -4.93 -22.56
CA LEU A 163 8.81 -3.86 -23.56
C LEU A 163 10.27 -3.67 -23.98
N PHE A 164 11.22 -4.14 -23.15
CA PHE A 164 12.66 -3.99 -23.36
C PHE A 164 13.42 -5.34 -23.30
N ASN A 165 12.73 -6.45 -23.56
CA ASN A 165 13.36 -7.78 -23.56
C ASN A 165 14.32 -7.92 -24.74
N LYS A 166 15.55 -8.36 -24.46
CA LYS A 166 16.59 -8.44 -25.49
C LYS A 166 16.61 -9.79 -26.20
N PRO A 167 16.79 -9.80 -27.53
CA PRO A 167 17.15 -11.02 -28.24
C PRO A 167 18.55 -11.50 -27.84
N VAL A 168 18.74 -12.82 -27.84
CA VAL A 168 20.01 -13.48 -27.52
C VAL A 168 20.48 -14.28 -28.74
N GLY A 169 21.80 -14.45 -28.87
CA GLY A 169 22.42 -15.22 -29.95
C GLY A 169 22.34 -14.53 -31.31
N ASP A 170 22.21 -15.32 -32.37
CA ASP A 170 22.27 -14.86 -33.77
C ASP A 170 21.13 -13.89 -34.15
N SER A 171 20.10 -13.80 -33.32
CA SER A 171 18.98 -12.87 -33.49
C SER A 171 19.27 -11.46 -32.96
N LYS A 172 20.40 -11.25 -32.27
CA LYS A 172 20.77 -9.97 -31.68
C LYS A 172 21.40 -9.04 -32.71
N ASP A 173 20.71 -7.94 -33.00
CA ASP A 173 21.30 -6.82 -33.74
C ASP A 173 22.40 -6.12 -32.91
N PHE A 174 23.46 -5.66 -33.58
CA PHE A 174 24.54 -4.92 -32.94
C PHE A 174 25.15 -3.86 -33.88
N LEU A 175 25.79 -2.84 -33.30
CA LEU A 175 26.64 -1.91 -34.05
C LEU A 175 28.06 -2.49 -34.10
N HIS A 176 28.66 -2.48 -35.29
CA HIS A 176 30.02 -2.97 -35.47
C HIS A 176 31.01 -2.08 -34.66
N PRO A 177 32.05 -2.64 -34.02
CA PRO A 177 33.00 -1.83 -33.23
C PRO A 177 33.66 -0.68 -34.01
N LEU A 178 33.89 -0.87 -35.32
CA LEU A 178 34.44 0.15 -36.22
C LEU A 178 33.41 1.10 -36.82
N SER A 179 32.14 1.07 -36.39
CA SER A 179 31.10 1.96 -36.93
C SER A 179 31.40 3.44 -36.72
N HIS A 180 32.24 3.80 -35.75
CA HIS A 180 32.69 5.17 -35.52
C HIS A 180 33.47 5.76 -36.71
N GLU A 181 34.19 4.94 -37.48
CA GLU A 181 34.95 5.36 -38.67
C GLU A 181 34.03 5.89 -39.79
N LEU A 182 32.78 5.46 -39.79
CA LEU A 182 31.76 5.91 -40.74
C LEU A 182 30.74 6.84 -40.07
N GLY A 183 31.10 7.47 -38.94
CA GLY A 183 30.21 8.37 -38.19
C GLY A 183 28.92 7.69 -37.73
N PHE A 184 28.95 6.38 -37.49
CA PHE A 184 27.78 5.57 -37.10
C PHE A 184 26.58 5.65 -38.04
N MET A 185 26.81 5.77 -39.36
CA MET A 185 25.73 5.76 -40.37
C MET A 185 24.73 4.59 -40.23
N ASN A 186 25.17 3.46 -39.66
CA ASN A 186 24.33 2.30 -39.38
C ASN A 186 23.36 2.47 -38.19
N LEU A 187 23.36 3.60 -37.46
CA LEU A 187 22.31 3.92 -36.48
C LEU A 187 20.92 3.99 -37.11
N ARG A 188 20.84 4.23 -38.42
CA ARG A 188 19.60 4.08 -39.17
C ARG A 188 18.98 2.70 -38.97
N ARG A 189 19.79 1.64 -39.02
CA ARG A 189 19.33 0.29 -38.74
C ARG A 189 18.82 0.15 -37.31
N ALA A 190 19.48 0.78 -36.35
CA ALA A 190 19.11 0.69 -34.94
C ALA A 190 17.77 1.37 -34.61
N PHE A 191 17.49 2.53 -35.22
CA PHE A 191 16.35 3.37 -34.84
C PHE A 191 15.20 3.43 -35.86
N GLN A 192 15.42 2.97 -37.09
CA GLN A 192 14.39 2.95 -38.14
C GLN A 192 14.05 1.54 -38.60
N ASP A 193 15.05 0.69 -38.81
CA ASP A 193 14.83 -0.63 -39.43
C ASP A 193 14.60 -1.74 -38.39
N SER A 194 15.23 -1.63 -37.22
CA SER A 194 15.08 -2.60 -36.14
C SER A 194 13.77 -2.38 -35.37
N LYS A 195 13.10 -3.48 -35.05
CA LYS A 195 11.92 -3.48 -34.17
C LYS A 195 12.29 -3.58 -32.68
N LEU A 196 13.58 -3.75 -32.37
CA LEU A 196 14.11 -4.01 -31.03
C LEU A 196 15.27 -3.06 -30.72
N PRO A 197 15.01 -1.73 -30.60
CA PRO A 197 16.06 -0.74 -30.33
C PRO A 197 16.85 -1.01 -29.03
N GLU A 198 16.26 -1.74 -28.07
CA GLU A 198 16.89 -2.22 -26.84
C GLU A 198 18.06 -3.18 -27.07
N SER A 199 18.18 -3.78 -28.26
CA SER A 199 19.31 -4.66 -28.63
C SER A 199 20.65 -3.92 -28.58
N PHE A 200 20.62 -2.61 -28.76
CA PHE A 200 21.78 -1.72 -28.84
C PHE A 200 22.18 -1.12 -27.49
N THR A 201 21.48 -1.46 -26.39
CA THR A 201 21.91 -1.08 -25.03
C THR A 201 22.78 -2.16 -24.40
N GLU A 202 23.53 -1.84 -23.34
CA GLU A 202 24.38 -2.80 -22.62
C GLU A 202 23.59 -3.97 -22.04
N SER A 203 24.17 -5.17 -21.92
CA SER A 203 23.44 -6.37 -21.46
C SER A 203 22.77 -6.20 -20.08
N SER A 204 23.33 -5.35 -19.21
CA SER A 204 22.81 -5.01 -17.87
C SER A 204 21.72 -3.94 -17.87
N PHE A 205 21.33 -3.41 -19.02
CA PHE A 205 20.32 -2.36 -19.13
C PHE A 205 19.00 -2.79 -18.46
N LYS A 206 18.57 -1.99 -17.48
CA LYS A 206 17.28 -2.13 -16.81
C LYS A 206 16.50 -0.82 -16.99
N PRO A 207 15.30 -0.84 -17.57
CA PRO A 207 14.47 0.35 -17.65
C PRO A 207 14.03 0.78 -16.24
N ASP A 208 13.95 2.08 -16.02
CA ASP A 208 13.24 2.64 -14.87
C ASP A 208 11.76 2.76 -15.21
N TYR A 209 10.94 1.83 -14.71
CA TYR A 209 9.52 1.77 -15.01
C TYR A 209 8.75 2.94 -14.41
N LEU A 210 9.20 3.53 -13.29
CA LEU A 210 8.59 4.72 -12.75
C LEU A 210 8.73 5.90 -13.72
N THR A 211 9.92 6.11 -14.30
CA THR A 211 10.11 7.13 -15.34
C THR A 211 9.18 6.91 -16.54
N LEU A 212 9.07 5.68 -17.04
CA LEU A 212 8.20 5.38 -18.17
C LEU A 212 6.72 5.59 -17.83
N PHE A 213 6.31 5.18 -16.63
CA PHE A 213 4.95 5.36 -16.12
C PHE A 213 4.58 6.84 -16.07
N LEU A 214 5.44 7.68 -15.48
CA LEU A 214 5.26 9.13 -15.41
C LEU A 214 5.28 9.77 -16.81
N TYR A 215 6.11 9.27 -17.72
CA TYR A 215 6.14 9.73 -19.11
C TYR A 215 4.80 9.45 -19.81
N GLU A 216 4.28 8.23 -19.74
CA GLU A 216 3.00 7.86 -20.36
C GLU A 216 1.81 8.63 -19.74
N MET A 217 1.87 8.97 -18.45
CA MET A 217 0.90 9.87 -17.81
C MET A 217 0.99 11.30 -18.37
N LYS A 218 2.21 11.85 -18.52
CA LYS A 218 2.43 13.20 -19.09
C LYS A 218 2.00 13.28 -20.55
N GLN A 219 2.11 12.19 -21.31
CA GLN A 219 1.62 12.09 -22.68
C GLN A 219 0.10 11.85 -22.77
N ASN A 220 -0.60 11.75 -21.63
CA ASN A 220 -2.03 11.44 -21.54
C ASN A 220 -2.40 10.07 -22.16
N ASN A 221 -1.42 9.18 -22.31
CA ASN A 221 -1.62 7.80 -22.73
C ASN A 221 -2.03 6.91 -21.56
N LEU A 222 -1.69 7.30 -20.34
CA LEU A 222 -2.02 6.61 -19.11
C LEU A 222 -2.78 7.55 -18.17
N ARG A 223 -3.98 7.16 -17.74
CA ARG A 223 -4.82 7.97 -16.86
C ARG A 223 -5.29 7.14 -15.67
N TYR A 224 -5.11 7.67 -14.47
CA TYR A 224 -5.62 7.06 -13.24
C TYR A 224 -7.15 6.89 -13.30
N ASP A 225 -7.64 5.75 -12.82
CA ASP A 225 -9.07 5.44 -12.68
C ASP A 225 -9.45 5.33 -11.19
N THR A 226 -8.98 4.29 -10.49
CA THR A 226 -9.26 4.10 -9.06
C THR A 226 -8.22 3.20 -8.38
N VAL A 227 -8.05 3.36 -7.06
CA VAL A 227 -7.41 2.35 -6.21
C VAL A 227 -8.36 1.19 -6.01
N THR A 228 -7.85 -0.04 -6.06
CA THR A 228 -8.59 -1.29 -5.89
C THR A 228 -8.22 -2.01 -4.59
N ASP A 229 -6.95 -1.95 -4.16
CA ASP A 229 -6.49 -2.53 -2.90
C ASP A 229 -5.30 -1.77 -2.32
N VAL A 230 -5.16 -1.82 -0.98
CA VAL A 230 -4.03 -1.29 -0.24
C VAL A 230 -3.62 -2.27 0.84
N LYS A 231 -2.34 -2.62 0.86
CA LYS A 231 -1.72 -3.40 1.92
C LYS A 231 -0.41 -2.77 2.36
N PHE A 232 0.03 -3.11 3.56
CA PHE A 232 1.31 -2.65 4.10
C PHE A 232 2.21 -3.83 4.42
N HIS A 233 3.49 -3.68 4.13
CA HIS A 233 4.54 -4.66 4.38
C HIS A 233 5.43 -4.17 5.50
N PHE A 234 5.76 -5.04 6.45
CA PHE A 234 6.59 -4.71 7.61
C PHE A 234 7.76 -5.68 7.75
N PHE A 235 8.95 -5.09 7.91
CA PHE A 235 10.26 -5.72 8.15
C PHE A 235 10.98 -5.11 9.37
N GLN A 236 10.27 -4.32 10.19
CA GLN A 236 10.84 -3.63 11.35
C GLN A 236 11.06 -4.54 12.57
N ILE A 237 10.50 -5.76 12.56
CA ILE A 237 10.64 -6.71 13.65
C ILE A 237 11.71 -7.74 13.26
N ASP A 238 12.75 -7.87 14.07
CA ASP A 238 13.93 -8.68 13.78
C ASP A 238 13.55 -10.15 13.55
N GLY A 239 13.89 -10.66 12.36
CA GLY A 239 13.58 -12.03 11.97
C GLY A 239 12.13 -12.27 11.55
N TRP A 240 11.35 -11.22 11.29
CA TRP A 240 9.94 -11.33 10.92
C TRP A 240 9.53 -10.41 9.78
N TYR A 241 8.63 -10.93 8.95
CA TYR A 241 7.88 -10.19 7.95
C TYR A 241 6.38 -10.37 8.21
N PHE A 242 5.60 -9.31 8.09
CA PHE A 242 4.16 -9.42 8.14
C PHE A 242 3.46 -8.42 7.23
N GLU A 243 2.25 -8.76 6.82
CA GLU A 243 1.37 -7.92 6.00
C GLU A 243 0.23 -7.40 6.85
N VAL A 244 -0.18 -6.17 6.60
CA VAL A 244 -1.36 -5.57 7.20
C VAL A 244 -2.34 -5.15 6.11
N ASN A 245 -3.55 -5.70 6.15
CA ASN A 245 -4.63 -5.40 5.21
C ASN A 245 -5.81 -4.78 5.95
N GLN A 246 -6.65 -4.06 5.21
CA GLN A 246 -7.91 -3.54 5.73
C GLN A 246 -9.04 -4.55 5.54
N PHE A 247 -9.66 -4.96 6.65
CA PHE A 247 -10.82 -5.84 6.65
C PHE A 247 -12.08 -5.07 7.04
N ASN A 248 -12.99 -4.86 6.08
CA ASN A 248 -14.27 -4.21 6.31
C ASN A 248 -15.36 -5.28 6.51
N ARG A 249 -15.61 -5.67 7.77
CA ARG A 249 -16.59 -6.72 8.12
C ARG A 249 -17.24 -6.46 9.48
N PRO A 250 -18.44 -7.01 9.74
CA PRO A 250 -19.05 -6.94 11.07
C PRO A 250 -18.21 -7.65 12.14
N GLY A 251 -18.23 -7.14 13.37
CA GLY A 251 -17.63 -7.78 14.55
C GLY A 251 -16.45 -7.00 15.13
N PHE A 252 -15.76 -7.61 16.10
CA PHE A 252 -14.68 -6.97 16.86
C PHE A 252 -13.30 -7.03 16.17
N ASN A 253 -13.13 -7.92 15.18
CA ASN A 253 -11.88 -8.11 14.45
C ASN A 253 -12.04 -7.55 13.02
N THR A 254 -11.94 -6.23 12.90
CA THR A 254 -12.12 -5.44 11.68
C THR A 254 -11.18 -4.21 11.69
N GLY A 255 -10.91 -3.64 10.51
CA GLY A 255 -9.93 -2.58 10.32
C GLY A 255 -8.60 -3.11 9.82
N TRP A 256 -7.51 -2.42 10.14
CA TRP A 256 -6.15 -2.82 9.79
C TRP A 256 -5.67 -3.96 10.69
N LEU A 257 -5.43 -5.12 10.09
CA LEU A 257 -5.07 -6.35 10.79
C LEU A 257 -3.91 -7.06 10.09
N ILE A 258 -3.09 -7.76 10.87
CA ILE A 258 -2.05 -8.65 10.38
C ILE A 258 -2.74 -9.82 9.66
N SER A 259 -2.59 -9.87 8.34
CA SER A 259 -3.20 -10.85 7.45
C SER A 259 -2.26 -12.03 7.21
N ASN A 260 -0.96 -11.76 7.11
CA ASN A 260 0.10 -12.72 6.83
C ASN A 260 1.30 -12.51 7.78
N LEU A 261 2.01 -13.58 8.12
CA LEU A 261 3.15 -13.58 9.02
C LEU A 261 4.15 -14.64 8.59
N VAL A 262 5.40 -14.24 8.40
CA VAL A 262 6.50 -15.10 7.98
C VAL A 262 7.70 -14.88 8.90
N LYS A 263 8.29 -15.98 9.37
CA LYS A 263 9.57 -15.95 10.08
C LYS A 263 10.70 -15.96 9.05
N LEU A 264 11.61 -15.01 9.17
CA LEU A 264 12.70 -14.79 8.22
C LEU A 264 13.98 -15.51 8.67
N ASN A 265 14.56 -16.29 7.76
CA ASN A 265 15.94 -16.77 7.84
C ASN A 265 16.88 -15.77 7.13
N PRO A 266 18.21 -15.90 7.31
CA PRO A 266 19.18 -15.09 6.57
C PRO A 266 18.96 -15.19 5.05
N GLY A 267 18.78 -14.05 4.37
CA GLY A 267 18.52 -13.95 2.93
C GLY A 267 17.04 -13.96 2.51
N ASP A 268 16.11 -14.34 3.41
CA ASP A 268 14.68 -14.38 3.08
C ASP A 268 14.12 -12.98 2.81
N LYS A 269 14.61 -11.96 3.54
CA LYS A 269 14.18 -10.57 3.38
C LYS A 269 14.35 -10.09 1.93
N ASP A 270 15.53 -10.25 1.36
CA ASP A 270 15.83 -9.79 0.00
C ASP A 270 14.98 -10.54 -1.04
N THR A 271 14.76 -11.84 -0.81
CA THR A 271 13.95 -12.69 -1.68
C THR A 271 12.48 -12.23 -1.69
N ILE A 272 11.91 -11.97 -0.50
CA ILE A 272 10.54 -11.48 -0.36
C ILE A 272 10.40 -10.08 -0.94
N GLN A 273 11.36 -9.18 -0.70
CA GLN A 273 11.33 -7.83 -1.26
C GLN A 273 11.37 -7.87 -2.79
N LYS A 274 12.23 -8.69 -3.40
CA LYS A 274 12.25 -8.87 -4.87
C LYS A 274 10.92 -9.38 -5.42
N TYR A 275 10.28 -10.32 -4.71
CA TYR A 275 8.96 -10.81 -5.08
C TYR A 275 7.89 -9.72 -5.03
N ILE A 276 7.84 -8.93 -3.95
CA ILE A 276 6.87 -7.85 -3.78
C ILE A 276 7.07 -6.74 -4.83
N TYR A 277 8.32 -6.41 -5.13
CA TYR A 277 8.67 -5.40 -6.14
C TYR A 277 8.57 -5.94 -7.56
N ASP A 278 8.18 -7.21 -7.73
CA ASP A 278 7.99 -7.84 -9.03
C ASP A 278 9.26 -7.75 -9.91
N GLN A 279 10.43 -7.89 -9.26
CA GLN A 279 11.75 -7.83 -9.88
C GLN A 279 12.32 -9.22 -10.23
N ASN A 280 11.45 -10.21 -10.43
CA ASN A 280 11.82 -11.59 -10.79
C ASN A 280 11.44 -11.93 -12.23
#